data_AF-A0A6P7TTG6-F1
#
_entry.id   AF-A0A6P7TTG6-F1
#
_cell.length_a   1.000
_cell.length_b   1.000
_cell.length_c   1.000
_cell.angle_alpha   90.00
_cell.angle_beta   90.00
_cell.angle_gamma   90.00
#
_symmetry.space_group_name_H-M   'P 1'
#
loop_
_entity.id
_entity.type
_entity.pdbx_description
1 polymer ?
#
loop_
_entity_poly.entity_id
_entity_poly.type
_entity_poly.pdbx_seq_one_letter_code
_entity_poly.pdbx_strand_id
1 'polypeptide(L)'
;MSPKLANLFLFYTDYKNVKIQVPVTCSFGFSKIEVLQAEVTALKTLVLTSTPSTPNKHLHPQIDTTSNKKKESSRPFWKTHRRSTSHHEFTKETRGETDEGENGHTTQIDLVCFEEFCQWREQSQQTEQPSSFLSRVFLEDISPCLNFSNTNLSERVKKCVDNNTLTIEPIASDSSYPRWCTLSQSNKLCNYKIHLGEDHSWYSISEFCRNRITSVCNFYTYIRYIQQGLVKGEDKSVFLEVLNLRKKMALARLGYS
;
A
#
# COMPACT_ATOMS: atom_id res chain seq x y z
N MET A 1 -16.22 -17.69 -7.59
CA MET A 1 -16.05 -16.71 -6.49
C MET A 1 -15.15 -17.33 -5.43
N SER A 2 -13.87 -16.96 -5.43
CA SER A 2 -12.84 -17.54 -4.55
C SER A 2 -12.56 -16.62 -3.35
N PRO A 3 -12.42 -17.16 -2.13
CA PRO A 3 -12.36 -16.38 -0.89
C PRO A 3 -10.99 -15.73 -0.59
N LYS A 4 -10.14 -15.48 -1.60
CA LYS A 4 -8.79 -14.93 -1.40
C LYS A 4 -8.68 -13.40 -1.57
N LEU A 5 -9.71 -12.74 -2.08
CA LEU A 5 -9.72 -11.27 -2.22
C LEU A 5 -10.22 -10.52 -0.97
N ALA A 6 -10.85 -11.21 -0.02
CA ALA A 6 -11.36 -10.58 1.21
C ALA A 6 -10.25 -10.19 2.21
N ASN A 7 -9.11 -10.90 2.20
CA ASN A 7 -8.02 -10.61 3.14
C ASN A 7 -7.14 -9.41 2.74
N LEU A 8 -7.10 -9.01 1.47
CA LEU A 8 -6.34 -7.81 1.08
C LEU A 8 -7.10 -6.50 1.39
N PHE A 9 -8.45 -6.58 1.43
CA PHE A 9 -9.29 -5.42 1.74
C PHE A 9 -9.26 -5.03 3.22
N LEU A 10 -9.07 -6.00 4.13
CA LEU A 10 -8.99 -5.74 5.57
C LEU A 10 -7.67 -5.05 6.00
N PHE A 11 -6.56 -5.26 5.28
CA PHE A 11 -5.31 -4.53 5.54
C PHE A 11 -5.38 -3.06 5.11
N TYR A 12 -6.24 -2.71 4.15
CA TYR A 12 -6.34 -1.34 3.63
C TYR A 12 -7.24 -0.43 4.48
N THR A 13 -8.20 -1.02 5.20
CA THR A 13 -9.18 -0.27 6.02
C THR A 13 -8.68 0.11 7.41
N ASP A 14 -7.64 -0.54 7.94
CA ASP A 14 -7.09 -0.23 9.27
C ASP A 14 -6.08 0.94 9.27
N TYR A 15 -5.65 1.38 8.08
CA TYR A 15 -4.68 2.47 7.91
C TYR A 15 -5.26 3.88 8.10
N LYS A 16 -6.58 4.02 8.29
CA LYS A 16 -7.26 5.32 8.32
C LYS A 16 -7.57 5.88 9.72
N ASN A 17 -7.22 5.21 10.82
CA ASN A 17 -7.58 5.70 12.16
C ASN A 17 -6.50 5.60 13.25
N VAL A 18 -5.24 5.34 12.92
CA VAL A 18 -4.20 5.39 13.96
C VAL A 18 -3.67 6.82 14.09
N LYS A 19 -4.24 7.57 15.03
CA LYS A 19 -3.54 8.70 15.66
C LYS A 19 -2.35 8.12 16.42
N ILE A 20 -1.19 8.04 15.77
CA ILE A 20 0.07 7.74 16.46
C ILE A 20 0.56 9.04 17.07
N GLN A 21 0.20 9.26 18.33
CA GLN A 21 0.94 10.17 19.18
C GLN A 21 2.25 9.46 19.53
N VAL A 22 3.33 9.84 18.85
CA VAL A 22 4.68 9.34 19.15
C VAL A 22 5.11 10.01 20.47
N PRO A 23 5.31 9.28 21.57
CA PRO A 23 5.95 9.87 22.74
C PRO A 23 7.40 10.13 22.37
N VAL A 24 7.76 11.41 22.36
CA VAL A 24 9.15 11.85 22.29
C VAL A 24 9.80 11.42 23.61
N THR A 25 10.58 10.35 23.58
CA THR A 25 11.63 10.12 24.59
C THR A 25 12.93 9.82 23.87
N CYS A 26 13.70 10.88 23.73
CA CYS A 26 15.10 10.87 23.34
C CYS A 26 15.97 10.38 24.52
N SER A 27 17.12 9.77 24.21
CA SER A 27 18.21 9.30 25.08
C SER A 27 17.99 7.88 25.64
N PHE A 28 18.85 6.87 25.43
CA PHE A 28 20.30 6.82 25.66
C PHE A 28 20.91 5.68 24.83
N GLY A 29 22.22 5.75 24.53
CA GLY A 29 22.94 4.70 23.81
C GLY A 29 22.83 3.34 24.50
N PHE A 30 22.23 2.37 23.83
CA PHE A 30 22.20 0.99 24.29
C PHE A 30 23.60 0.38 24.15
N SER A 31 24.13 -0.10 25.26
CA SER A 31 25.37 -0.88 25.23
C SER A 31 25.11 -2.22 24.55
N LYS A 32 26.10 -2.77 23.82
CA LYS A 32 26.00 -4.05 23.09
C LYS A 32 25.44 -5.21 23.92
N ILE A 33 25.60 -5.15 25.24
CA ILE A 33 25.09 -6.13 26.20
C ILE A 33 23.56 -6.07 26.32
N GLU A 34 22.95 -4.89 26.30
CA GLU A 34 21.49 -4.73 26.46
C GLU A 34 20.73 -5.20 25.21
N VAL A 35 21.31 -4.98 24.03
CA VAL A 35 20.78 -5.49 22.75
C VAL A 35 20.81 -7.01 22.73
N LEU A 36 21.94 -7.63 23.12
CA LEU A 36 22.08 -9.08 23.17
C LEU A 36 21.17 -9.72 24.22
N GLN A 37 20.96 -9.04 25.36
CA GLN A 37 20.05 -9.50 26.41
C GLN A 37 18.59 -9.53 25.92
N ALA A 38 18.17 -8.51 25.15
CA ALA A 38 16.84 -8.45 24.54
C ALA A 38 16.66 -9.56 23.49
N GLU A 39 17.69 -9.82 22.69
CA GLU A 39 17.68 -10.86 21.65
C GLU A 39 17.57 -12.27 22.24
N VAL A 40 18.34 -12.57 23.30
CA VAL A 40 18.27 -13.86 24.02
C VAL A 40 16.90 -14.05 24.68
N THR A 41 16.29 -12.98 25.18
CA THR A 41 14.96 -13.05 25.82
C THR A 41 13.87 -13.33 24.79
N ALA A 42 13.96 -12.72 23.61
CA ALA A 42 13.06 -13.01 22.49
C ALA A 42 13.21 -14.46 22.00
N LEU A 43 14.45 -14.94 21.83
CA LEU A 43 14.75 -16.32 21.41
C LEU A 43 14.22 -17.36 22.40
N LYS A 44 14.35 -17.13 23.72
CA LYS A 44 13.79 -18.01 24.74
C LYS A 44 12.26 -18.09 24.66
N THR A 45 11.60 -16.97 24.37
CA THR A 45 10.13 -16.92 24.23
C THR A 45 9.67 -17.73 23.02
N LEU A 46 10.41 -17.65 21.91
CA LEU A 46 10.10 -18.38 20.67
C LEU A 46 10.27 -19.91 20.84
N VAL A 47 11.33 -20.34 21.52
CA VAL A 47 11.56 -21.75 21.85
C VAL A 47 10.47 -22.32 22.76
N LEU A 48 10.03 -21.56 23.78
CA LEU A 48 8.96 -21.99 24.69
C LEU A 48 7.60 -22.14 23.99
N THR A 49 7.34 -21.39 22.91
CA THR A 49 6.10 -21.52 22.12
C THR A 49 6.12 -22.64 21.08
N SER A 50 7.27 -23.29 20.87
CA SER A 50 7.47 -24.28 19.80
C SER A 50 7.21 -25.75 20.20
N THR A 51 6.77 -26.01 21.44
CA THR A 51 6.25 -27.33 21.83
C THR A 51 4.71 -27.31 21.84
N PRO A 52 4.03 -27.75 20.78
CA PRO A 52 2.60 -28.01 20.85
C PRO A 52 2.37 -29.27 21.70
N SER A 53 1.59 -29.13 22.77
CA SER A 53 1.09 -30.24 23.59
C SER A 53 0.05 -31.09 22.84
N THR A 54 0.39 -31.71 21.71
CA THR A 54 -0.38 -32.81 21.10
C THR A 54 0.46 -33.54 20.02
N PRO A 55 0.55 -34.88 20.02
CA PRO A 55 1.29 -35.61 19.01
C PRO A 55 0.51 -35.67 17.68
N ASN A 56 1.22 -35.49 16.56
CA ASN A 56 0.68 -35.60 15.21
C ASN A 56 0.16 -37.02 14.93
N LYS A 57 -1.17 -37.20 14.95
CA LYS A 57 -1.84 -38.50 14.76
C LYS A 57 -1.63 -39.15 13.38
N HIS A 58 -1.22 -38.37 12.38
CA HIS A 58 -1.08 -38.86 11.01
C HIS A 58 0.24 -39.64 10.75
N LEU A 59 1.10 -39.78 11.76
CA LEU A 59 2.41 -40.45 11.67
C LEU A 59 2.52 -41.71 12.55
N HIS A 60 1.46 -42.10 13.26
CA HIS A 60 1.46 -43.25 14.17
C HIS A 60 0.28 -44.20 13.88
N PRO A 61 0.48 -45.27 13.10
CA PRO A 61 -0.56 -46.26 12.77
C PRO A 61 -1.04 -47.15 13.94
N GLN A 62 -0.57 -46.90 15.17
CA GLN A 62 -0.83 -47.76 16.34
C GLN A 62 -1.96 -47.27 17.25
N ILE A 63 -2.68 -46.21 16.87
CA ILE A 63 -3.87 -45.73 17.60
C ILE A 63 -5.12 -45.92 16.71
N ASP A 64 -5.32 -47.14 16.23
CA ASP A 64 -6.60 -47.58 15.66
C ASP A 64 -7.29 -48.49 16.66
N THR A 65 -8.22 -47.92 17.41
CA THR A 65 -9.17 -48.66 18.24
C THR A 65 -10.57 -48.20 17.87
N THR A 66 -11.27 -48.97 17.04
CA THR A 66 -12.46 -49.76 17.46
C THR A 66 -13.08 -50.47 16.27
N SER A 67 -12.97 -51.79 16.31
CA SER A 67 -13.73 -52.79 15.54
C SER A 67 -15.18 -52.96 16.03
N ASN A 68 -16.03 -53.49 15.14
CA ASN A 68 -17.29 -54.28 15.33
C ASN A 68 -18.58 -53.54 14.87
N LYS A 69 -19.58 -54.16 14.20
CA LYS A 69 -19.88 -55.55 13.81
C LYS A 69 -21.07 -55.56 12.81
N LYS A 70 -20.96 -56.38 11.74
CA LYS A 70 -21.90 -57.37 11.16
C LYS A 70 -23.39 -57.08 10.76
N LYS A 71 -23.72 -57.69 9.59
CA LYS A 71 -24.99 -58.35 9.10
C LYS A 71 -26.08 -57.43 8.47
N GLU A 72 -26.88 -57.78 7.44
CA GLU A 72 -27.07 -58.95 6.56
C GLU A 72 -28.12 -58.59 5.45
N SER A 73 -28.01 -59.20 4.26
CA SER A 73 -29.07 -59.53 3.25
C SER A 73 -29.72 -58.52 2.26
N SER A 74 -29.90 -59.07 1.04
CA SER A 74 -30.99 -58.94 0.04
C SER A 74 -30.93 -57.94 -1.14
N ARG A 75 -30.34 -58.43 -2.26
CA ARG A 75 -30.81 -58.51 -3.68
C ARG A 75 -31.46 -57.30 -4.44
N PRO A 76 -31.39 -57.31 -5.80
CA PRO A 76 -31.24 -56.11 -6.66
C PRO A 76 -32.46 -55.75 -7.52
N PHE A 77 -32.50 -54.52 -8.09
CA PHE A 77 -33.55 -54.11 -9.05
C PHE A 77 -33.03 -53.26 -10.24
N TRP A 78 -32.87 -53.94 -11.38
CA TRP A 78 -33.13 -53.64 -12.81
C TRP A 78 -33.03 -52.22 -13.44
N LYS A 79 -32.29 -52.18 -14.57
CA LYS A 79 -32.58 -51.62 -15.93
C LYS A 79 -33.13 -50.17 -16.03
N THR A 80 -32.59 -49.32 -16.91
CA THR A 80 -32.93 -49.36 -18.35
C THR A 80 -32.00 -48.48 -19.22
N HIS A 81 -31.82 -48.94 -20.47
CA HIS A 81 -31.24 -48.24 -21.62
C HIS A 81 -31.99 -46.96 -22.01
N ARG A 82 -31.29 -45.98 -22.59
CA ARG A 82 -31.73 -45.37 -23.86
C ARG A 82 -30.55 -45.05 -24.78
N ARG A 83 -30.70 -45.52 -26.02
CA ARG A 83 -29.79 -45.33 -27.15
C ARG A 83 -30.02 -43.98 -27.82
N SER A 84 -28.94 -43.54 -28.47
CA SER A 84 -28.71 -42.43 -29.40
C SER A 84 -29.84 -42.05 -30.37
N THR A 85 -29.85 -40.77 -30.77
CA THR A 85 -30.30 -40.33 -32.11
C THR A 85 -29.33 -39.28 -32.66
N SER A 86 -28.94 -39.49 -33.91
CA SER A 86 -28.04 -38.74 -34.78
C SER A 86 -28.67 -37.48 -35.39
N HIS A 87 -27.83 -36.70 -36.11
CA HIS A 87 -28.12 -35.60 -37.06
C HIS A 87 -28.15 -34.15 -36.55
N HIS A 88 -27.01 -33.46 -36.63
CA HIS A 88 -26.85 -32.27 -37.48
C HIS A 88 -25.36 -31.88 -37.59
N GLU A 89 -24.71 -32.30 -38.68
CA GLU A 89 -23.53 -31.63 -39.20
C GLU A 89 -24.00 -30.42 -40.02
N PHE A 90 -23.65 -29.22 -39.58
CA PHE A 90 -23.60 -28.03 -40.45
C PHE A 90 -22.47 -27.11 -39.95
N THR A 91 -21.31 -27.29 -40.56
CA THR A 91 -20.30 -26.26 -40.88
C THR A 91 -20.14 -25.09 -39.90
N LYS A 92 -19.19 -25.22 -38.98
CA LYS A 92 -18.41 -24.07 -38.49
C LYS A 92 -17.01 -24.51 -38.09
N GLU A 93 -16.22 -24.86 -39.11
CA GLU A 93 -14.77 -24.88 -38.99
C GLU A 93 -14.27 -23.50 -38.57
N THR A 94 -13.46 -23.50 -37.51
CA THR A 94 -12.32 -22.61 -37.34
C THR A 94 -12.59 -21.10 -37.47
N ARG A 95 -13.43 -20.56 -36.60
CA ARG A 95 -13.15 -19.19 -36.11
C ARG A 95 -12.18 -19.33 -34.96
N GLY A 96 -10.91 -19.10 -35.27
CA GLY A 96 -9.84 -19.01 -34.29
C GLY A 96 -10.28 -18.17 -33.11
N GLU A 97 -9.99 -18.67 -31.94
CA GLU A 97 -9.96 -17.94 -30.70
C GLU A 97 -9.15 -16.67 -30.95
N THR A 98 -9.83 -15.54 -31.17
CA THR A 98 -9.22 -14.25 -30.91
C THR A 98 -9.03 -14.21 -29.41
N ASP A 99 -7.86 -14.66 -29.00
CA ASP A 99 -7.19 -14.25 -27.78
C ASP A 99 -7.36 -12.73 -27.67
N GLU A 100 -8.34 -12.29 -26.88
CA GLU A 100 -8.45 -10.89 -26.49
C GLU A 100 -7.20 -10.62 -25.68
N GLY A 101 -6.21 -10.06 -26.38
CA GLY A 101 -4.84 -9.94 -25.91
C GLY A 101 -4.80 -9.56 -24.45
N GLU A 102 -4.22 -10.45 -23.64
CA GLU A 102 -3.58 -10.04 -22.41
C GLU A 102 -2.69 -8.87 -22.78
N ASN A 103 -3.14 -7.66 -22.47
CA ASN A 103 -2.35 -6.46 -22.60
C ASN A 103 -1.32 -6.54 -21.48
N GLY A 104 -0.34 -7.44 -21.68
CA GLY A 104 0.76 -7.72 -20.79
C GLY A 104 1.57 -6.45 -20.68
N HIS A 105 1.19 -5.60 -19.74
CA HIS A 105 1.87 -4.36 -19.46
C HIS A 105 3.22 -4.72 -18.85
N THR A 106 4.18 -5.04 -19.71
CA THR A 106 5.57 -5.21 -19.35
C THR A 106 6.06 -3.84 -18.88
N THR A 107 6.01 -3.64 -17.56
CA THR A 107 6.48 -2.39 -16.94
C THR A 107 8.00 -2.40 -17.05
N GLN A 108 8.52 -1.76 -18.09
CA GLN A 108 9.95 -1.53 -18.23
C GLN A 108 10.40 -0.52 -17.18
N ILE A 109 11.46 -0.85 -16.46
CA ILE A 109 12.04 -0.01 -15.41
C ILE A 109 13.25 0.70 -16.02
N ASP A 110 13.32 2.03 -15.84
CA ASP A 110 14.54 2.78 -16.08
C ASP A 110 15.61 2.36 -15.06
N LEU A 111 16.68 1.75 -15.57
CA LEU A 111 17.78 1.25 -14.76
C LEU A 111 18.55 2.37 -14.05
N VAL A 112 18.65 3.56 -14.65
CA VAL A 112 19.36 4.70 -14.03
C VAL A 112 18.60 5.15 -12.78
N CYS A 113 17.29 5.32 -12.88
CA CYS A 113 16.45 5.66 -11.74
C CYS A 113 16.44 4.56 -10.67
N PHE A 114 16.47 3.30 -11.09
CA PHE A 114 16.49 2.15 -10.18
C PHE A 114 17.81 2.04 -9.41
N GLU A 115 18.95 2.18 -10.08
CA GLU A 115 20.27 2.16 -9.44
C GLU A 115 20.42 3.28 -8.41
N GLU A 116 19.98 4.49 -8.74
CA GLU A 116 19.97 5.60 -7.79
C GLU A 116 19.06 5.34 -6.58
N PHE A 117 17.92 4.70 -6.79
CA PHE A 117 17.04 4.29 -5.70
C PHE A 117 17.72 3.25 -4.79
N CYS A 118 18.37 2.23 -5.36
CA CYS A 118 19.08 1.22 -4.58
C CYS A 118 20.20 1.86 -3.74
N GLN A 119 21.04 2.71 -4.36
CA GLN A 119 22.09 3.45 -3.66
C GLN A 119 21.53 4.31 -2.52
N TRP A 120 20.44 5.03 -2.80
CA TRP A 120 19.76 5.82 -1.77
C TRP A 120 19.25 4.94 -0.64
N ARG A 121 18.56 3.83 -0.93
CA ARG A 121 17.95 2.95 0.07
C ARG A 121 19.00 2.36 1.01
N GLU A 122 20.13 1.90 0.47
CA GLU A 122 21.26 1.38 1.25
C GLU A 122 21.84 2.44 2.21
N GLN A 123 21.97 3.68 1.74
CA GLN A 123 22.57 4.78 2.51
C GLN A 123 21.58 5.51 3.42
N SER A 124 20.28 5.35 3.17
CA SER A 124 19.19 6.13 3.79
C SER A 124 19.13 6.04 5.32
N GLN A 125 19.72 4.99 5.90
CA GLN A 125 19.79 4.77 7.35
C GLN A 125 21.05 5.35 8.01
N GLN A 126 22.05 5.75 7.22
CA GLN A 126 23.41 6.01 7.70
C GLN A 126 23.92 7.43 7.41
N THR A 127 23.24 8.20 6.57
CA THR A 127 23.82 9.44 6.04
C THR A 127 22.77 10.52 5.78
N GLU A 128 23.11 11.76 6.13
CA GLU A 128 22.29 12.97 5.90
C GLU A 128 22.60 13.66 4.56
N GLN A 129 23.44 13.06 3.70
CA GLN A 129 23.83 13.65 2.42
C GLN A 129 22.64 13.74 1.46
N PRO A 130 22.59 14.77 0.60
CA PRO A 130 21.55 14.91 -0.41
C PRO A 130 21.65 13.76 -1.42
N SER A 131 20.55 13.02 -1.61
CA SER A 131 20.50 11.92 -2.57
C SER A 131 20.14 12.42 -3.97
N SER A 132 20.83 11.91 -5.00
CA SER A 132 20.48 12.14 -6.41
C SER A 132 19.04 11.72 -6.70
N PHE A 133 18.62 10.57 -6.14
CA PHE A 133 17.27 10.03 -6.30
C PHE A 133 16.19 11.02 -5.84
N LEU A 134 16.19 11.44 -4.57
CA LEU A 134 15.17 12.36 -4.06
C LEU A 134 15.26 13.75 -4.70
N SER A 135 16.47 14.20 -5.08
CA SER A 135 16.64 15.48 -5.80
C SER A 135 15.93 15.45 -7.16
N ARG A 136 16.03 14.34 -7.90
CA ARG A 136 15.30 14.14 -9.15
C ARG A 136 13.79 14.17 -8.93
N VAL A 137 13.28 13.38 -7.99
CA VAL A 137 11.84 13.33 -7.68
C VAL A 137 11.34 14.71 -7.24
N PHE A 138 12.16 15.46 -6.49
CA PHE A 138 11.81 16.81 -6.07
C PHE A 138 11.61 17.76 -7.26
N LEU A 139 12.57 17.76 -8.20
CA LEU A 139 12.55 18.65 -9.36
C LEU A 139 11.45 18.28 -10.37
N GLU A 140 11.28 16.99 -10.64
CA GLU A 140 10.38 16.48 -11.68
C GLU A 140 8.91 16.42 -11.22
N ASP A 141 8.68 16.04 -9.96
CA ASP A 141 7.34 15.72 -9.45
C ASP A 141 6.89 16.68 -8.35
N ILE A 142 7.64 16.77 -7.24
CA ILE A 142 7.18 17.44 -6.01
C ILE A 142 7.03 18.95 -6.23
N SER A 143 8.09 19.61 -6.71
CA SER A 143 8.09 21.06 -6.89
C SER A 143 7.00 21.50 -7.88
N PRO A 144 6.84 20.88 -9.07
CA PRO A 144 5.71 21.19 -9.95
C PRO A 144 4.35 20.84 -9.33
N CYS A 145 4.24 19.78 -8.52
CA CYS A 145 2.98 19.40 -7.88
C CYS A 145 2.57 20.35 -6.75
N LEU A 146 3.51 21.07 -6.11
CA LEU A 146 3.23 22.07 -5.07
C LEU A 146 3.33 23.53 -5.54
N ASN A 147 3.56 23.77 -6.82
CA ASN A 147 3.53 25.11 -7.40
C ASN A 147 2.09 25.56 -7.68
N PHE A 148 1.59 26.52 -6.90
CA PHE A 148 0.25 27.10 -7.00
C PHE A 148 0.34 28.60 -7.31
N SER A 149 -0.78 29.20 -7.72
CA SER A 149 -0.85 30.63 -8.04
C SER A 149 -0.41 31.52 -6.88
N ASN A 150 -0.78 31.15 -5.65
CA ASN A 150 -0.27 31.82 -4.44
C ASN A 150 1.13 31.31 -4.09
N THR A 151 2.15 31.93 -4.65
CA THR A 151 3.56 31.52 -4.50
C THR A 151 4.04 31.56 -3.05
N ASN A 152 3.65 32.57 -2.27
CA ASN A 152 4.03 32.66 -0.84
C ASN A 152 3.47 31.48 -0.04
N LEU A 153 2.18 31.17 -0.21
CA LEU A 153 1.57 30.06 0.49
C LEU A 153 2.10 28.71 -0.04
N SER A 154 2.39 28.60 -1.34
CA SER A 154 3.06 27.44 -1.94
C SER A 154 4.39 27.12 -1.27
N GLU A 155 5.25 28.11 -1.05
CA GLU A 155 6.55 27.88 -0.39
C GLU A 155 6.38 27.43 1.07
N ARG A 156 5.38 27.97 1.77
CA ARG A 156 5.05 27.50 3.13
C ARG A 156 4.53 26.07 3.14
N VAL A 157 3.67 25.71 2.17
CA VAL A 157 3.18 24.34 1.98
C VAL A 157 4.34 23.38 1.74
N LYS A 158 5.28 23.71 0.84
CA LYS A 158 6.47 22.88 0.58
C LYS A 158 7.26 22.59 1.86
N LYS A 159 7.55 23.63 2.66
CA LYS A 159 8.25 23.49 3.94
C LYS A 159 7.48 22.63 4.95
N CYS A 160 6.17 22.81 5.07
CA CYS A 160 5.36 22.05 6.04
C CYS A 160 5.19 20.58 5.62
N VAL A 161 5.13 20.29 4.32
CA VAL A 161 5.09 18.91 3.82
C VAL A 161 6.41 18.20 4.10
N ASP A 162 7.53 18.86 3.85
CA ASP A 162 8.88 18.34 4.13
C ASP A 162 9.09 18.07 5.64
N ASN A 163 8.68 19.01 6.48
CA ASN A 163 8.75 18.91 7.94
C ASN A 163 7.65 18.04 8.59
N ASN A 164 6.69 17.53 7.81
CA ASN A 164 5.55 16.77 8.30
C ASN A 164 4.64 17.52 9.31
N THR A 165 4.43 18.82 9.10
CA THR A 165 3.63 19.69 9.97
C THR A 165 2.39 20.28 9.29
N LEU A 166 2.00 19.73 8.14
CA LEU A 166 0.78 20.12 7.42
C LEU A 166 -0.41 19.25 7.83
N THR A 167 -1.54 19.88 8.15
CA THR A 167 -2.80 19.19 8.46
C THR A 167 -3.87 19.55 7.43
N ILE A 168 -4.68 18.57 7.01
CA ILE A 168 -5.81 18.75 6.11
C ILE A 168 -7.08 18.24 6.79
N GLU A 169 -8.12 19.06 6.83
CA GLU A 169 -9.41 18.70 7.42
C GLU A 169 -10.56 18.97 6.44
N PRO A 170 -11.64 18.19 6.49
CA PRO A 170 -12.87 18.52 5.79
C PRO A 170 -13.54 19.75 6.42
N ILE A 171 -14.28 20.50 5.60
CA ILE A 171 -15.12 21.61 6.06
C ILE A 171 -16.53 21.05 6.31
N ALA A 172 -17.04 21.18 7.53
CA ALA A 172 -18.32 20.58 7.96
C ALA A 172 -19.58 21.28 7.38
N SER A 173 -19.43 22.44 6.74
CA SER A 173 -20.55 23.23 6.22
C SER A 173 -21.01 22.75 4.85
N ASP A 174 -22.25 23.11 4.50
CA ASP A 174 -22.85 22.86 3.18
C ASP A 174 -21.87 23.22 2.03
N SER A 175 -21.56 22.21 1.21
CA SER A 175 -20.58 22.24 0.11
C SER A 175 -21.16 22.80 -1.19
N SER A 176 -22.35 23.40 -1.11
CA SER A 176 -23.16 23.75 -2.27
C SER A 176 -22.75 25.04 -2.98
N TYR A 177 -21.86 25.86 -2.39
CA TYR A 177 -21.42 27.12 -2.99
C TYR A 177 -19.89 27.19 -3.20
N PRO A 178 -19.43 27.78 -4.31
CA PRO A 178 -18.02 28.05 -4.53
C PRO A 178 -17.43 28.96 -3.44
N ARG A 179 -16.25 28.59 -2.94
CA ARG A 179 -15.43 29.35 -1.99
C ARG A 179 -14.14 29.78 -2.66
N TRP A 180 -13.51 30.83 -2.15
CA TRP A 180 -12.19 31.23 -2.61
C TRP A 180 -11.14 30.19 -2.18
N CYS A 181 -10.52 29.52 -3.14
CA CYS A 181 -9.41 28.62 -2.89
C CYS A 181 -8.12 29.44 -2.73
N THR A 182 -7.53 29.41 -1.53
CA THR A 182 -6.40 30.29 -1.18
C THR A 182 -5.13 29.99 -1.99
N LEU A 183 -4.94 28.72 -2.37
CA LEU A 183 -3.78 28.27 -3.14
C LEU A 183 -3.90 28.61 -4.63
N SER A 184 -5.05 28.31 -5.24
CA SER A 184 -5.28 28.56 -6.68
C SER A 184 -5.81 29.97 -6.99
N GLN A 185 -6.06 30.79 -5.96
CA GLN A 185 -6.58 32.15 -6.08
C GLN A 185 -7.78 32.24 -7.03
N SER A 186 -8.75 31.35 -6.84
CA SER A 186 -9.94 31.24 -7.69
C SER A 186 -11.13 30.66 -6.93
N ASN A 187 -12.35 31.02 -7.35
CA ASN A 187 -13.57 30.46 -6.79
C ASN A 187 -13.78 29.02 -7.24
N LYS A 188 -13.81 28.09 -6.30
CA LYS A 188 -13.92 26.64 -6.51
C LYS A 188 -14.77 25.99 -5.41
N LEU A 189 -15.27 24.79 -5.66
CA LEU A 189 -15.83 23.96 -4.58
C LEU A 189 -14.68 23.57 -3.64
N CYS A 190 -14.68 24.15 -2.45
CA CYS A 190 -13.67 23.90 -1.42
C CYS A 190 -14.31 23.14 -0.27
N ASN A 191 -14.05 21.84 -0.19
CA ASN A 191 -14.55 20.97 0.89
C ASN A 191 -13.47 20.67 1.93
N TYR A 192 -12.28 21.25 1.77
CA TYR A 192 -11.13 21.01 2.61
C TYR A 192 -10.49 22.34 3.04
N LYS A 193 -9.89 22.32 4.22
CA LYS A 193 -9.05 23.39 4.76
C LYS A 193 -7.72 22.82 5.19
N ILE A 194 -6.67 23.64 5.10
CA ILE A 194 -5.31 23.27 5.53
C ILE A 194 -4.83 24.18 6.65
N HIS A 195 -3.99 23.61 7.50
CA HIS A 195 -3.25 24.28 8.57
C HIS A 195 -1.77 23.97 8.38
N LEU A 196 -0.91 24.98 8.56
CA LEU A 196 0.51 24.92 8.25
C LEU A 196 1.33 25.18 9.50
N GLY A 197 2.04 24.17 10.00
CA GLY A 197 2.95 24.33 11.14
C GLY A 197 2.25 24.88 12.38
N GLU A 198 2.80 25.96 12.92
CA GLU A 198 2.29 26.67 14.11
C GLU A 198 1.36 27.85 13.76
N ASP A 199 1.02 28.04 12.48
CA ASP A 199 0.15 29.14 12.06
C ASP A 199 -1.26 29.00 12.65
N HIS A 200 -1.81 30.05 13.26
CA HIS A 200 -3.18 30.01 13.80
C HIS A 200 -4.30 30.10 12.74
N SER A 201 -3.96 30.06 11.45
CA SER A 201 -4.88 30.32 10.34
C SER A 201 -5.18 29.07 9.53
N TRP A 202 -6.47 28.87 9.24
CA TRP A 202 -6.94 27.85 8.31
C TRP A 202 -7.16 28.44 6.92
N TYR A 203 -6.72 27.70 5.89
CA TYR A 203 -6.86 28.11 4.50
C TYR A 203 -7.77 27.15 3.75
N SER A 204 -8.88 27.64 3.19
CA SER A 204 -9.75 26.83 2.34
C SER A 204 -9.06 26.49 1.02
N ILE A 205 -9.18 25.23 0.59
CA ILE A 205 -8.57 24.72 -0.64
C ILE A 205 -9.57 23.89 -1.46
N SER A 206 -9.40 23.95 -2.78
CA SER A 206 -10.14 23.11 -3.71
C SER A 206 -9.72 21.64 -3.61
N GLU A 207 -10.58 20.74 -4.10
CA GLU A 207 -10.26 19.32 -4.21
C GLU A 207 -9.02 19.06 -5.09
N PHE A 208 -8.86 19.82 -6.17
CA PHE A 208 -7.67 19.75 -7.03
C PHE A 208 -6.38 20.06 -6.26
N CYS A 209 -6.37 21.15 -5.47
CA CYS A 209 -5.23 21.49 -4.62
C CYS A 209 -4.98 20.42 -3.55
N ARG A 210 -6.05 19.90 -2.93
CA ARG A 210 -5.98 18.84 -1.93
C ARG A 210 -5.33 17.59 -2.50
N ASN A 211 -5.76 17.14 -3.67
CA ASN A 211 -5.24 15.93 -4.32
C ASN A 211 -3.74 16.05 -4.61
N ARG A 212 -3.30 17.19 -5.15
CA ARG A 212 -1.88 17.49 -5.37
C ARG A 212 -1.06 17.41 -4.07
N ILE A 213 -1.50 18.08 -3.01
CA ILE A 213 -0.82 18.06 -1.71
C ILE A 213 -0.77 16.63 -1.16
N THR A 214 -1.90 15.92 -1.15
CA THR A 214 -1.94 14.57 -0.58
C THR A 214 -1.11 13.56 -1.34
N SER A 215 -1.01 13.66 -2.68
CA SER A 215 -0.12 12.79 -3.46
C SER A 215 1.34 12.95 -3.05
N VAL A 216 1.77 14.19 -2.78
CA VAL A 216 3.12 14.49 -2.29
C VAL A 216 3.30 14.01 -0.85
N CYS A 217 2.33 14.26 0.04
CA CYS A 217 2.41 13.77 1.43
C CYS A 217 2.49 12.23 1.49
N ASN A 218 1.74 11.52 0.65
CA ASN A 218 1.80 10.07 0.57
C ASN A 218 3.18 9.58 0.13
N PHE A 219 3.80 10.27 -0.85
CA PHE A 219 5.17 9.99 -1.26
C PHE A 219 6.15 10.14 -0.09
N TYR A 220 6.19 11.31 0.56
CA TYR A 220 7.08 11.54 1.70
C TYR A 220 6.83 10.57 2.86
N THR A 221 5.57 10.24 3.14
CA THR A 221 5.22 9.26 4.17
C THR A 221 5.86 7.90 3.88
N TYR A 222 5.75 7.44 2.62
CA TYR A 222 6.37 6.19 2.21
C TYR A 222 7.90 6.24 2.26
N ILE A 223 8.51 7.34 1.81
CA ILE A 223 9.96 7.57 1.90
C ILE A 223 10.44 7.50 3.36
N ARG A 224 9.74 8.15 4.29
CA ARG A 224 10.07 8.08 5.73
C ARG A 224 9.95 6.66 6.27
N TYR A 225 8.95 5.89 5.85
CA TYR A 225 8.82 4.48 6.25
C TYR A 225 9.97 3.61 5.72
N ILE A 226 10.46 3.87 4.51
CA ILE A 226 11.66 3.19 3.98
C ILE A 226 12.89 3.55 4.84
N GLN A 227 13.11 4.85 5.11
CA GLN A 227 14.22 5.34 5.93
C GLN A 227 14.21 4.74 7.35
N GLN A 228 13.04 4.61 7.95
CA GLN A 228 12.85 4.01 9.28
C GLN A 228 12.97 2.48 9.30
N GLY A 229 13.15 1.83 8.14
CA GLY A 229 13.22 0.37 8.04
C GLY A 229 11.89 -0.34 8.25
N LEU A 230 10.76 0.38 8.16
CA LEU A 230 9.42 -0.19 8.30
C LEU A 230 8.97 -0.94 7.04
N VAL A 231 9.54 -0.62 5.88
CA VAL A 231 9.23 -1.27 4.61
C VAL A 231 10.20 -2.42 4.34
N LYS A 232 9.70 -3.65 4.48
CA LYS A 232 10.42 -4.89 4.16
C LYS A 232 10.04 -5.38 2.76
N GLY A 233 11.02 -5.66 1.91
CA GLY A 233 10.81 -6.13 0.54
C GLY A 233 12.02 -5.94 -0.36
N GLU A 234 12.06 -6.67 -1.48
CA GLU A 234 13.09 -6.55 -2.51
C GLU A 234 13.09 -5.13 -3.12
N ASP A 235 14.27 -4.62 -3.49
CA ASP A 235 14.42 -3.25 -4.02
C ASP A 235 13.48 -2.96 -5.18
N LYS A 236 13.35 -3.91 -6.10
CA LYS A 236 12.44 -3.79 -7.25
C LYS A 236 10.99 -3.58 -6.83
N SER A 237 10.52 -4.31 -5.84
CA SER A 237 9.13 -4.21 -5.36
C SER A 237 8.85 -2.87 -4.67
N VAL A 238 9.78 -2.41 -3.84
CA VAL A 238 9.68 -1.11 -3.15
C VAL A 238 9.77 0.03 -4.15
N PHE A 239 10.68 -0.08 -5.12
CA PHE A 239 10.83 0.91 -6.17
C PHE A 239 9.58 1.04 -7.05
N LEU A 240 8.91 -0.07 -7.38
CA LEU A 240 7.65 -0.03 -8.13
C LEU A 240 6.55 0.73 -7.37
N GLU A 241 6.49 0.61 -6.04
CA GLU A 241 5.55 1.42 -5.26
C GLU A 241 5.97 2.90 -5.25
N VAL A 242 7.27 3.20 -5.22
CA VAL A 242 7.75 4.58 -5.39
C VAL A 242 7.33 5.14 -6.76
N LEU A 243 7.49 4.38 -7.85
CA LEU A 243 7.02 4.78 -9.18
C LEU A 243 5.51 5.00 -9.22
N ASN A 244 4.73 4.17 -8.53
CA ASN A 244 3.29 4.35 -8.40
C ASN A 244 2.94 5.67 -7.68
N LEU A 245 3.68 6.05 -6.64
CA LEU A 245 3.51 7.33 -5.94
C LEU A 245 3.92 8.52 -6.82
N ARG A 246 5.02 8.41 -7.58
CA ARG A 246 5.42 9.42 -8.58
C ARG A 246 4.34 9.60 -9.66
N LYS A 247 3.80 8.51 -10.18
CA LYS A 247 2.65 8.51 -11.11
C LYS A 247 1.45 9.25 -10.52
N LYS A 248 1.09 8.98 -9.25
CA LYS A 248 -0.02 9.69 -8.56
C LYS A 248 0.23 11.20 -8.43
N MET A 249 1.48 11.63 -8.21
CA MET A 249 1.82 13.06 -8.22
C MET A 249 1.65 13.68 -9.61
N ALA A 250 2.14 12.99 -10.66
CA ALA A 250 2.01 13.45 -12.05
C ALA A 250 0.54 13.56 -12.48
N LEU A 251 -0.28 12.55 -12.17
CA LEU A 251 -1.72 12.54 -12.45
C LEU A 251 -2.46 13.66 -11.70
N ALA A 252 -2.17 13.84 -10.40
CA ALA A 252 -2.78 14.90 -9.60
C ALA A 252 -2.45 16.29 -10.15
N ARG A 253 -1.22 16.50 -10.66
CA ARG A 253 -0.83 17.77 -11.30
C ARG A 253 -1.66 18.05 -12.56
N LEU A 254 -2.00 17.02 -13.33
CA LEU A 254 -2.80 17.12 -14.55
C LEU A 254 -4.32 17.16 -14.30
N GLY A 255 -4.76 17.00 -13.04
CA GLY A 255 -6.19 17.05 -12.67
C GLY A 255 -6.89 15.71 -12.62
N TYR A 256 -6.15 14.61 -12.71
CA TYR A 256 -6.68 13.26 -12.52
C TYR A 256 -6.55 12.84 -11.06
N SER A 257 -7.61 12.25 -10.52
CA SER A 257 -7.70 11.74 -9.14
C SER A 257 -7.98 10.25 -9.12
#